data_AF-A0A327QBH1-F1
#
_entry.id   AF-A0A327QBH1-F1
#
_cell.length_a   1.000
_cell.length_b   1.000
_cell.length_c   1.000
_cell.angle_alpha   90.00
_cell.angle_beta   90.00
_cell.angle_gamma   90.00
#
_symmetry.space_group_name_H-M   'P 1'
#
loop_
_entity.id
_entity.type
_entity.pdbx_description
1 polymer ?
#
loop_
_entity_poly.entity_id
_entity_poly.type
_entity_poly.pdbx_seq_one_letter_code
_entity_poly.pdbx_strand_id
1 'polypeptide(L)' 'MAWTATNFPKEMNGLTPDQREKAIDIANQFLAREGNEPQAIEHALKMVERWTQHREHDIHDIKGKRVSHG' A
#
# COMPACT_ATOMS: atom_id res chain seq x y z
N MET A 1 -6.07 -2.74 -19.43
CA MET A 1 -6.12 -4.11 -18.87
C MET A 1 -6.21 -3.98 -17.35
N ALA A 2 -6.98 -4.83 -16.66
CA ALA A 2 -6.98 -4.84 -15.19
C ALA A 2 -5.80 -5.71 -14.69
N TRP A 3 -5.02 -5.19 -13.76
CA TRP A 3 -3.97 -5.95 -13.08
C TRP A 3 -4.61 -6.96 -12.12
N THR A 4 -3.94 -8.10 -11.94
CA THR A 4 -4.40 -9.20 -11.08
C THR A 4 -3.26 -9.68 -10.19
N ALA A 5 -3.56 -10.51 -9.19
CA ALA A 5 -2.54 -11.07 -8.29
C ALA A 5 -1.46 -11.90 -9.00
N THR A 6 -1.70 -12.31 -10.25
CA THR A 6 -0.77 -13.05 -11.10
C THR A 6 -0.21 -12.23 -12.27
N ASN A 7 -0.78 -11.06 -12.56
CA ASN A 7 -0.39 -10.18 -13.65
C ASN A 7 -0.38 -8.72 -13.18
N PHE A 8 0.73 -8.33 -12.56
CA PHE A 8 0.97 -7.02 -11.98
C PHE A 8 2.38 -6.52 -12.36
N PRO A 9 2.62 -5.20 -12.35
CA PRO A 9 3.92 -4.63 -12.72
C PRO A 9 5.02 -5.05 -11.75
N LYS A 10 6.25 -5.19 -12.27
CA LYS A 10 7.42 -5.65 -11.49
C LYS A 10 7.71 -4.77 -10.27
N GLU A 11 7.35 -3.49 -10.32
CA GLU A 11 7.47 -2.55 -9.21
C GLU A 11 6.64 -2.96 -7.98
N MET A 12 5.52 -3.67 -8.17
CA MET A 12 4.71 -4.21 -7.08
C MET A 12 5.21 -5.57 -6.55
N ASN A 13 6.27 -6.14 -7.12
CA ASN A 13 6.76 -7.47 -6.71
C ASN A 13 7.44 -7.45 -5.34
N GLY A 14 7.97 -6.29 -4.92
CA GLY A 14 8.52 -6.10 -3.58
C GLY A 14 7.46 -6.04 -2.47
N LEU A 15 6.18 -5.97 -2.81
CA LEU A 15 5.08 -5.93 -1.85
C LEU A 15 4.73 -7.34 -1.35
N THR A 16 4.34 -7.43 -0.07
CA THR A 16 3.72 -8.63 0.50
C THR A 16 2.39 -8.93 -0.19
N PRO A 17 1.85 -10.17 -0.10
CA PRO A 17 0.59 -10.52 -0.77
C PRO A 17 -0.57 -9.57 -0.45
N ASP A 18 -0.73 -9.22 0.83
CA ASP A 18 -1.77 -8.30 1.35
C ASP A 18 -1.61 -6.87 0.79
N GLN A 19 -0.38 -6.35 0.79
CA GLN A 19 -0.05 -5.06 0.19
C GLN A 19 -0.28 -5.05 -1.32
N ARG A 20 0.04 -6.14 -2.00
CA ARG A 20 -0.11 -6.28 -3.45
C ARG A 20 -1.58 -6.31 -3.86
N GLU A 21 -2.42 -7.06 -3.17
CA GLU A 21 -3.86 -7.05 -3.40
C GLU A 21 -4.44 -5.65 -3.25
N LYS A 22 -4.00 -4.92 -2.21
CA LYS A 22 -4.40 -3.52 -2.01
C LYS A 22 -3.89 -2.60 -3.13
N ALA A 23 -2.65 -2.77 -3.57
CA ALA A 23 -2.04 -2.00 -4.65
C ALA A 23 -2.80 -2.20 -5.98
N ILE A 24 -3.13 -3.44 -6.29
CA ILE A 24 -3.86 -3.83 -7.50
C ILE A 24 -5.26 -3.18 -7.52
N ASP A 25 -5.98 -3.22 -6.40
CA ASP A 25 -7.29 -2.59 -6.26
C ASP A 25 -7.23 -1.08 -6.56
N ILE A 26 -6.28 -0.38 -5.94
CA ILE A 26 -6.10 1.07 -6.12
C ILE A 26 -5.71 1.41 -7.56
N ALA A 27 -4.76 0.66 -8.12
CA ALA A 27 -4.31 0.85 -9.49
C ALA A 27 -5.44 0.63 -10.50
N ASN A 28 -6.23 -0.43 -10.35
CA ASN A 28 -7.35 -0.71 -11.24
C ASN A 28 -8.42 0.39 -11.18
N GLN A 29 -8.70 0.93 -9.99
CA GLN A 29 -9.61 2.08 -9.84
C GLN A 29 -9.06 3.34 -10.52
N PHE A 30 -7.75 3.60 -10.39
CA PHE A 30 -7.10 4.72 -11.04
C PHE A 30 -7.11 4.58 -12.57
N LEU A 31 -6.80 3.39 -13.08
CA LEU A 31 -6.85 3.04 -14.50
C LEU A 31 -8.25 3.19 -15.09
N ALA A 32 -9.29 2.78 -14.35
CA ALA A 32 -10.67 2.95 -14.78
C ALA A 32 -11.08 4.42 -14.92
N ARG A 33 -10.37 5.33 -14.26
CA ARG A 33 -10.71 6.75 -14.17
C ARG A 33 -9.89 7.64 -15.09
N GLU A 34 -8.57 7.47 -15.11
CA GLU A 34 -7.63 8.28 -15.89
C GLU A 34 -6.95 7.51 -17.04
N GLY A 35 -6.95 6.17 -17.00
CA GLY A 35 -6.34 5.34 -18.06
C GLY A 35 -4.82 5.45 -18.16
N ASN A 36 -4.14 6.09 -17.21
CA ASN A 36 -2.70 6.26 -17.22
C ASN A 36 -2.00 5.19 -16.38
N GLU A 37 -1.37 4.23 -17.04
CA GLU A 37 -0.64 3.13 -16.42
C GLU A 37 0.51 3.57 -15.50
N PRO A 38 1.52 4.33 -15.95
CA PRO A 38 2.61 4.74 -15.08
C PRO A 38 2.15 5.52 -13.85
N GLN A 39 1.16 6.42 -13.99
CA GLN A 39 0.58 7.12 -12.84
C GLN A 39 -0.17 6.18 -11.89
N ALA A 40 -0.86 5.16 -12.41
CA ALA A 40 -1.56 4.18 -11.59
C ALA A 40 -0.58 3.36 -10.72
N ILE A 41 0.61 3.01 -11.25
CA ILE A 41 1.67 2.32 -10.49
C ILE A 41 2.14 3.19 -9.34
N GLU A 42 2.58 4.42 -9.62
CA GLU A 42 3.10 5.33 -8.60
C GLU A 42 2.04 5.65 -7.53
N HIS A 43 0.79 5.85 -7.95
CA HIS A 43 -0.31 6.15 -7.03
C HIS A 43 -0.60 4.97 -6.11
N ALA A 44 -0.68 3.76 -6.67
CA ALA A 44 -0.91 2.54 -5.90
C ALA A 44 0.20 2.27 -4.88
N LEU A 45 1.47 2.43 -5.29
CA LEU A 45 2.62 2.26 -4.39
C LEU A 45 2.59 3.25 -3.22
N LYS A 46 2.38 4.55 -3.50
CA LYS A 46 2.27 5.57 -2.43
C LYS A 46 1.14 5.30 -1.46
N MET A 47 -0.01 4.86 -1.96
CA MET A 47 -1.17 4.57 -1.12
C MET A 47 -0.95 3.33 -0.24
N VAL A 48 -0.32 2.29 -0.78
CA VAL A 48 0.05 1.09 -0.02
C VAL A 48 1.15 1.38 0.99
N GLU A 49 2.16 2.17 0.63
CA GLU A 49 3.20 2.60 1.55
C GLU A 49 2.59 3.32 2.76
N ARG A 50 1.72 4.32 2.52
CA ARG A 50 1.00 5.03 3.60
C ARG A 50 0.15 4.11 4.45
N TRP A 51 -0.56 3.17 3.83
CA TRP A 51 -1.40 2.20 4.53
C TRP A 51 -0.56 1.28 5.44
N THR A 52 0.62 0.89 4.98
CA THR A 52 1.55 0.05 5.76
C THR A 52 2.20 0.84 6.88
N GLN A 53 2.68 2.05 6.60
CA GLN A 53 3.29 2.94 7.60
C GLN A 53 2.33 3.23 8.76
N HIS A 54 1.05 3.47 8.49
CA HIS A 54 0.05 3.65 9.55
C HIS A 54 -0.15 2.38 10.39
N ARG A 55 -0.09 1.20 9.78
CA ARG A 55 -0.18 -0.09 10.49
C ARG A 55 1.02 -0.35 11.40
N GLU A 56 2.21 0.02 10.97
CA GLU A 56 3.45 -0.18 11.75
C GLU A 56 3.62 0.87 12.86
N HIS A 57 3.11 2.08 12.66
CA HIS A 57 3.15 3.16 13.65
C HIS A 57 2.31 2.83 14.90
N ASP A 58 1.20 2.12 14.74
CA ASP A 58 0.31 1.72 15.85
C ASP A 58 0.98 0.70 16.80
N ILE A 59 1.90 -0.13 16.29
CA ILE A 59 2.61 -1.14 17.08
C ILE A 59 3.75 -0.51 17.91
N HIS A 60 4.30 0.63 17.49
CA HIS A 60 5.36 1.32 18.22
C HIS A 60 4.88 2.29 19.30
N ASP A 61 3.64 2.82 19.23
CA ASP A 61 3.12 3.75 20.24
C ASP A 61 2.75 3.05 21.57
N ILE A 62 2.31 1.79 21.51
CA ILE A 62 1.89 1.01 22.70
C ILE A 62 3.03 0.56 23.63
N LYS A 63 4.31 0.76 23.27
CA LYS A 63 5.46 0.49 24.17
C LYS A 63 5.98 1.73 24.90
N GLY A 64 5.51 2.93 24.57
CA GLY A 64 6.02 4.19 25.13
C GLY A 64 5.36 4.66 26.43
N LYS A 65 4.19 4.13 26.81
CA LYS A 65 3.43 4.62 27.97
C LYS A 65 3.49 3.67 29.15
N ARG A 66 4.69 3.46 29.69
CA ARG A 66 4.87 2.97 31.06
C ARG A 66 5.75 3.93 31.84
N VAL A 67 5.10 4.54 32.82
CA VAL A 67 5.60 5.06 34.10
C VAL A 67 6.52 6.29 34.07
N SER A 68 5.95 7.42 34.45
CA SER A 68 6.58 8.38 35.38
C SER A 68 5.48 9.07 36.17
N HIS A 69 5.05 8.41 37.24
CA HIS A 69 4.39 9.06 38.37
C HIS A 69 5.15 8.59 39.62
N GLY A 70 5.85 9.53 40.24
CA GLY A 70 6.73 9.32 41.39
C GLY A 70 7.43 10.63 41.70
#